data_AF-A0A365YCV5-F1
#
_entry.id   AF-A0A365YCV5-F1
#
_cell.length_a   1.000
_cell.length_b   1.000
_cell.length_c   1.000
_cell.angle_alpha   90.00
_cell.angle_beta   90.00
_cell.angle_gamma   90.00
#
_symmetry.space_group_name_H-M   'P 1'
#
loop_
_entity.id
_entity.type
_entity.pdbx_description
1 polymer ?
#
loop_
_entity_poly.entity_id
_entity_poly.type
_entity_poly.pdbx_seq_one_letter_code
_entity_poly.pdbx_strand_id
1 'polypeptide(L)'
;MNFESLDEGVKDALNKVLSTALGVAREQLEEQGVFLPFAIGLEPQEGSDEGELRLIAVPPTDDPEDPEADIDTEAMAADLVEVLNQQGTHFEAIAIASDVLLQENDQDAIHVVAEHKVGAALAIVQPYLMPAEPGGEWTFEDPAAEAAEAVWANAR
;
A
#
# COMPACT_ATOMS: atom_id res chain seq x y z
N MET A 1 -6.59 15.16 11.88
CA MET A 1 -5.38 15.42 12.70
C MET A 1 -4.41 16.25 11.88
N ASN A 2 -3.60 17.11 12.50
CA ASN A 2 -2.63 17.93 11.77
C ASN A 2 -1.29 17.16 11.69
N PHE A 3 -0.87 16.74 10.49
CA PHE A 3 0.31 15.89 10.28
C PHE A 3 1.60 16.54 10.85
N GLU A 4 1.68 17.87 10.83
CA GLU A 4 2.79 18.64 11.38
C GLU A 4 2.98 18.43 12.90
N SER A 5 1.91 18.11 13.63
CA SER A 5 1.93 17.89 15.09
C SER A 5 2.25 16.45 15.52
N LEU A 6 2.44 15.53 14.57
CA LEU A 6 2.84 14.15 14.88
C LEU A 6 4.29 14.10 15.36
N ASP A 7 4.56 13.14 16.24
CA ASP A 7 5.91 12.78 16.70
C ASP A 7 6.80 12.40 15.51
N GLU A 8 8.10 12.69 15.60
CA GLU A 8 9.06 12.39 14.52
C GLU A 8 9.13 10.89 14.24
N GLY A 9 9.09 10.02 15.27
CA GLY A 9 9.09 8.57 15.08
C GLY A 9 7.85 8.07 14.34
N VAL A 10 6.68 8.69 14.57
CA VAL A 10 5.44 8.36 13.83
C VAL A 10 5.56 8.75 12.36
N LYS A 11 6.12 9.93 12.08
CA LYS A 11 6.35 10.40 10.71
C LYS A 11 7.35 9.50 9.98
N ASP A 12 8.43 9.11 10.65
CA ASP A 12 9.46 8.24 10.08
C ASP A 12 8.92 6.84 9.78
N ALA A 13 8.16 6.25 10.70
CA ALA A 13 7.51 4.96 10.49
C ALA A 13 6.54 4.98 9.29
N LEU A 14 5.69 6.00 9.20
CA LEU A 14 4.77 6.20 8.07
C LEU A 14 5.54 6.39 6.75
N ASN A 15 6.55 7.27 6.73
CA ASN A 15 7.36 7.49 5.53
C ASN A 15 8.07 6.22 5.06
N LYS A 16 8.53 5.38 6.00
CA LYS A 16 9.20 4.12 5.70
C LYS A 16 8.27 3.15 5.00
N VAL A 17 7.10 2.88 5.56
CA VAL A 17 6.12 1.95 4.93
C VAL A 17 5.60 2.50 3.60
N LEU A 18 5.34 3.81 3.50
CA LEU A 18 4.90 4.46 2.26
C LEU A 18 5.93 4.33 1.15
N SER A 19 7.18 4.71 1.43
CA SER A 19 8.24 4.71 0.43
C SER A 19 8.57 3.30 -0.04
N THR A 20 8.55 2.33 0.88
CA THR A 20 8.74 0.91 0.53
C THR A 20 7.58 0.38 -0.32
N ALA A 21 6.33 0.62 0.08
CA ALA A 21 5.18 0.16 -0.68
C ALA A 21 5.16 0.76 -2.10
N LEU A 22 5.45 2.06 -2.23
CA LEU A 22 5.54 2.72 -3.52
C LEU A 22 6.65 2.12 -4.39
N GLY A 23 7.84 1.89 -3.82
CA GLY A 23 8.96 1.27 -4.55
C GLY A 23 8.62 -0.14 -5.05
N VAL A 24 8.02 -0.97 -4.21
CA VAL A 24 7.63 -2.34 -4.55
C VAL A 24 6.54 -2.36 -5.63
N ALA A 25 5.56 -1.45 -5.58
CA ALA A 25 4.51 -1.36 -6.59
C ALA A 25 5.09 -0.98 -7.96
N ARG A 26 6.01 -0.02 -8.00
CA ARG A 26 6.72 0.39 -9.22
C ARG A 26 7.54 -0.76 -9.82
N GLU A 27 8.30 -1.46 -8.99
CA GLU A 27 9.10 -2.61 -9.42
C GLU A 27 8.20 -3.70 -10.03
N GLN A 28 7.06 -4.01 -9.41
CA GLN A 28 6.11 -4.97 -9.98
C GLN A 28 5.50 -4.50 -11.31
N LEU A 29 5.15 -3.21 -11.46
CA LEU A 29 4.70 -2.66 -12.74
C LEU A 29 5.79 -2.78 -13.81
N GLU A 30 7.03 -2.42 -13.48
CA GLU A 30 8.16 -2.48 -14.41
C GLU A 30 8.48 -3.93 -14.85
N GLU A 31 8.43 -4.88 -13.92
CA GLU A 31 8.81 -6.27 -14.18
C GLU A 31 7.66 -7.13 -14.74
N GLN A 32 6.44 -6.93 -14.27
CA GLN A 32 5.29 -7.80 -14.52
C GLN A 32 4.19 -7.12 -15.34
N GLY A 33 4.22 -5.79 -15.43
CA GLY A 33 3.21 -4.98 -16.12
C GLY A 33 1.91 -4.79 -15.36
N VAL A 34 1.80 -5.39 -14.17
CA VAL A 34 0.65 -5.31 -13.27
C VAL A 34 1.15 -5.60 -11.85
N PHE A 35 0.45 -5.09 -10.84
CA PHE A 35 0.61 -5.56 -9.47
C PHE A 35 -0.77 -5.76 -8.84
N LEU A 36 -0.86 -6.76 -7.97
CA LEU A 36 -2.06 -6.99 -7.17
C LEU A 36 -1.93 -6.27 -5.84
N PRO A 37 -3.04 -5.99 -5.14
CA PRO A 37 -2.99 -5.38 -3.82
C PRO A 37 -2.06 -6.14 -2.87
N PHE A 38 -1.25 -5.39 -2.13
CA PHE A 38 -0.36 -5.93 -1.10
C PHE A 38 -0.21 -4.93 0.04
N ALA A 39 0.34 -5.39 1.16
CA ALA A 39 0.65 -4.57 2.29
C ALA A 39 2.13 -4.65 2.69
N ILE A 40 2.63 -3.57 3.28
CA ILE A 40 3.91 -3.49 3.96
C ILE A 40 3.63 -3.24 5.44
N GLY A 41 4.13 -4.10 6.32
CA GLY A 41 4.12 -3.91 7.77
C GLY A 41 5.50 -3.57 8.29
N LEU A 42 5.60 -2.62 9.21
CA LEU A 42 6.82 -2.33 9.98
C LEU A 42 6.69 -2.98 11.35
N GLU A 43 7.51 -3.98 11.64
CA GLU A 43 7.60 -4.61 12.95
C GLU A 43 8.67 -3.91 13.81
N PRO A 44 8.36 -3.55 15.06
CA PRO A 44 9.38 -3.04 15.98
C PRO A 44 10.36 -4.17 16.31
N GLN A 45 11.65 -3.87 16.26
CA GLN A 45 12.69 -4.84 16.57
C GLN A 45 13.32 -4.50 17.93
N GLU A 46 13.33 -5.45 18.88
CA GLU A 46 13.94 -5.21 20.18
C GLU A 46 15.44 -4.85 20.04
N GLY A 47 15.80 -3.66 20.51
CA GLY A 47 17.18 -3.17 20.47
C GLY A 47 17.60 -2.52 19.14
N SER A 48 16.66 -2.22 18.24
CA SER A 48 16.90 -1.42 17.03
C SER A 48 15.80 -0.37 16.86
N ASP A 49 16.20 0.86 16.55
CA ASP A 49 15.27 1.95 16.24
C ASP A 49 14.77 1.90 14.79
N GLU A 50 15.28 0.97 13.97
CA GLU A 50 14.94 0.91 12.55
C GLU A 50 13.68 0.08 12.26
N GLY A 51 13.43 -1.00 13.01
CA GLY A 51 12.34 -1.95 12.74
C GLY A 51 12.49 -2.77 11.44
N GLU A 52 11.82 -3.92 11.37
CA GLU A 52 11.85 -4.84 10.22
C GLU A 52 10.63 -4.60 9.30
N LEU A 53 10.85 -4.47 8.00
CA LEU A 53 9.75 -4.38 7.02
C LEU A 53 9.34 -5.77 6.54
N ARG A 54 8.04 -6.02 6.46
CA ARG A 54 7.47 -7.25 5.92
C ARG A 54 6.46 -6.97 4.83
N LEU A 55 6.57 -7.70 3.72
CA LEU A 55 5.55 -7.71 2.68
C LEU A 55 4.51 -8.78 3.00
N ILE A 56 3.24 -8.38 2.96
CA ILE A 56 2.07 -9.25 3.14
C ILE A 56 1.25 -9.19 1.85
N ALA A 57 0.93 -10.34 1.29
CA ALA A 57 0.04 -10.47 0.15
C ALA A 57 -0.98 -11.56 0.44
N VAL A 58 -2.20 -11.40 -0.08
CA VAL A 58 -3.22 -12.45 -0.07
C VAL A 58 -3.30 -13.05 -1.46
N PRO A 59 -3.51 -14.38 -1.58
CA PRO A 59 -3.77 -14.98 -2.88
C PRO A 59 -5.12 -14.46 -3.41
N PRO A 60 -5.29 -14.33 -4.74
CA PRO A 60 -6.61 -14.13 -5.33
C PRO A 60 -7.58 -15.21 -4.85
N THR A 61 -8.84 -14.84 -4.62
CA THR A 61 -9.88 -15.83 -4.35
C THR A 61 -10.17 -16.57 -5.65
N ASP A 62 -9.80 -17.86 -5.72
CA ASP A 62 -10.20 -18.71 -6.85
C ASP A 62 -11.72 -18.86 -6.83
N ASP A 63 -12.43 -18.43 -7.87
CA ASP A 63 -13.82 -18.82 -8.09
C ASP A 63 -13.83 -20.24 -8.68
N PRO A 64 -14.25 -21.27 -7.91
CA PRO A 64 -14.24 -22.65 -8.39
C PRO A 64 -15.28 -22.89 -9.50
N GLU A 65 -16.24 -21.99 -9.68
CA GLU A 65 -17.28 -22.05 -10.72
C GLU A 65 -16.89 -21.28 -11.98
N ASP A 66 -15.99 -20.28 -11.89
CA ASP A 66 -15.45 -19.53 -13.03
C ASP A 66 -13.94 -19.20 -12.88
N PRO A 67 -13.05 -20.10 -13.34
CA PRO A 67 -11.60 -19.89 -13.28
C PRO A 67 -11.08 -18.78 -14.20
N GLU A 68 -11.92 -18.24 -15.09
CA GLU A 68 -11.59 -17.13 -15.99
C GLU A 68 -12.15 -15.78 -15.48
N ALA A 69 -12.80 -15.76 -14.32
CA ALA A 69 -13.29 -14.53 -13.71
C ALA A 69 -12.14 -13.55 -13.45
N ASP A 70 -12.43 -12.27 -13.66
CA ASP A 70 -11.49 -11.19 -13.35
C ASP A 70 -11.15 -11.20 -11.85
N ILE A 71 -9.90 -10.86 -11.54
CA ILE A 71 -9.42 -10.81 -10.14
C ILE A 71 -10.12 -9.65 -9.42
N ASP A 72 -10.85 -9.97 -8.36
CA ASP A 72 -11.50 -8.97 -7.50
C ASP A 72 -10.48 -8.34 -6.54
N THR A 73 -9.87 -7.24 -6.98
CA THR A 73 -8.87 -6.50 -6.20
C THR A 73 -9.45 -5.81 -4.97
N GLU A 74 -10.75 -5.49 -4.96
CA GLU A 74 -11.44 -4.93 -3.79
C GLU A 74 -11.56 -5.98 -2.69
N ALA A 75 -11.96 -7.21 -3.05
CA ALA A 75 -12.00 -8.34 -2.12
C ALA A 75 -10.60 -8.66 -1.56
N MET A 76 -9.57 -8.63 -2.41
CA MET A 76 -8.18 -8.82 -1.96
C MET A 76 -7.73 -7.74 -0.96
N ALA A 77 -8.07 -6.47 -1.21
CA ALA A 77 -7.76 -5.39 -0.27
C ALA A 77 -8.49 -5.57 1.08
N ALA A 78 -9.74 -6.04 1.05
CA ALA A 78 -10.48 -6.37 2.27
C ALA A 78 -9.82 -7.52 3.05
N ASP A 79 -9.44 -8.59 2.36
CA ASP A 79 -8.74 -9.74 2.96
C ASP A 79 -7.39 -9.32 3.57
N LEU A 80 -6.64 -8.43 2.90
CA LEU A 80 -5.42 -7.85 3.46
C LEU A 80 -5.68 -7.13 4.77
N VAL A 81 -6.72 -6.30 4.83
CA VAL A 81 -7.12 -5.60 6.06
C VAL A 81 -7.47 -6.60 7.16
N GLU A 82 -8.16 -7.70 6.85
CA GLU A 82 -8.44 -8.76 7.82
C GLU A 82 -7.16 -9.41 8.36
N VAL A 83 -6.22 -9.77 7.47
CA VAL A 83 -4.92 -10.36 7.86
C VAL A 83 -4.12 -9.39 8.73
N LEU A 84 -4.06 -8.11 8.35
CA LEU A 84 -3.37 -7.06 9.11
C LEU A 84 -4.03 -6.82 10.48
N ASN A 85 -5.35 -6.96 10.57
CA ASN A 85 -6.06 -6.87 11.84
C ASN A 85 -5.77 -8.08 12.74
N GLN A 86 -5.67 -9.29 12.17
CA GLN A 86 -5.33 -10.50 12.92
C GLN A 86 -3.88 -10.46 13.46
N GLN A 87 -2.96 -9.85 12.72
CA GLN A 87 -1.56 -9.70 13.10
C GLN A 87 -1.25 -8.40 13.87
N GLY A 88 -2.21 -7.49 13.97
CA GLY A 88 -1.91 -6.06 14.13
C GLY A 88 -1.26 -5.61 15.44
N THR A 89 -1.24 -6.43 16.48
CA THR A 89 -0.41 -6.11 17.66
C THR A 89 1.10 -6.19 17.38
N HIS A 90 1.51 -6.77 16.25
CA HIS A 90 2.92 -6.93 15.88
C HIS A 90 3.49 -5.78 15.05
N PHE A 91 2.65 -4.93 14.46
CA PHE A 91 3.11 -3.84 13.60
C PHE A 91 3.09 -2.50 14.35
N GLU A 92 4.05 -1.64 14.00
CA GLU A 92 4.09 -0.24 14.40
C GLU A 92 3.37 0.65 13.38
N ALA A 93 3.58 0.37 12.10
CA ALA A 93 2.90 1.00 11.00
C ALA A 93 2.65 -0.02 9.89
N ILE A 94 1.64 0.26 9.08
CA ILE A 94 1.29 -0.53 7.91
C ILE A 94 1.08 0.40 6.71
N ALA A 95 1.23 -0.13 5.50
CA ALA A 95 0.81 0.51 4.26
C ALA A 95 0.14 -0.54 3.38
N ILE A 96 -0.95 -0.18 2.71
CA ILE A 96 -1.64 -1.01 1.71
C ILE A 96 -1.50 -0.29 0.37
N ALA A 97 -0.94 -0.98 -0.62
CA ALA A 97 -0.81 -0.49 -1.98
C ALA A 97 -1.84 -1.19 -2.88
N SER A 98 -2.48 -0.40 -3.75
CA SER A 98 -3.45 -0.87 -4.73
C SER A 98 -3.31 -0.06 -6.02
N ASP A 99 -3.57 -0.70 -7.15
CA ASP A 99 -3.72 -0.03 -8.43
C ASP A 99 -5.14 0.56 -8.52
N VAL A 100 -5.27 1.83 -8.90
CA VAL A 100 -6.56 2.52 -8.99
C VAL A 100 -6.65 3.37 -10.25
N LEU A 101 -7.87 3.53 -10.77
CA LEU A 101 -8.16 4.45 -11.86
C LEU A 101 -8.60 5.81 -11.31
N LEU A 102 -7.87 6.88 -11.64
CA LEU A 102 -8.23 8.25 -11.27
C LEU A 102 -9.38 8.76 -12.15
N GLN A 103 -10.50 9.14 -11.50
CA GLN A 103 -11.72 9.56 -12.22
C GLN A 103 -11.60 10.91 -12.93
N GLU A 104 -10.62 11.73 -12.55
CA GLU A 104 -10.49 13.10 -13.08
C GLU A 104 -9.92 13.12 -14.50
N ASN A 105 -9.09 12.14 -14.85
CA ASN A 105 -8.33 12.07 -16.10
C ASN A 105 -8.27 10.67 -16.73
N ASP A 106 -9.01 9.69 -16.20
CA ASP A 106 -8.99 8.28 -16.65
C ASP A 106 -7.56 7.71 -16.71
N GLN A 107 -6.76 8.01 -15.68
CA GLN A 107 -5.35 7.61 -15.60
C GLN A 107 -5.10 6.65 -14.44
N ASP A 108 -4.32 5.61 -14.67
CA ASP A 108 -3.94 4.65 -13.63
C ASP A 108 -2.95 5.27 -12.64
N ALA A 109 -3.07 4.88 -11.37
CA ALA A 109 -2.24 5.36 -10.30
C ALA A 109 -1.98 4.28 -9.25
N ILE A 110 -0.77 4.32 -8.68
CA ILE A 110 -0.47 3.60 -7.46
C ILE A 110 -1.07 4.40 -6.31
N HIS A 111 -2.02 3.81 -5.59
CA HIS A 111 -2.55 4.38 -4.36
C HIS A 111 -2.02 3.59 -3.17
N VAL A 112 -1.39 4.29 -2.23
CA VAL A 112 -0.84 3.70 -1.02
C VAL A 112 -1.46 4.38 0.19
N VAL A 113 -2.18 3.62 1.02
CA VAL A 113 -2.73 4.10 2.30
C VAL A 113 -1.86 3.56 3.43
N ALA A 114 -1.26 4.44 4.21
CA ALA A 114 -0.47 4.08 5.38
C ALA A 114 -1.12 4.53 6.68
N GLU A 115 -0.92 3.72 7.72
CA GLU A 115 -1.46 3.94 9.04
C GLU A 115 -0.47 3.51 10.11
N HIS A 116 -0.38 4.30 11.18
CA HIS A 116 0.43 4.02 12.36
C HIS A 116 -0.47 3.54 13.51
N LYS A 117 0.05 2.69 14.40
CA LYS A 117 -0.68 2.11 15.56
C LYS A 117 -1.31 3.14 16.52
N VAL A 118 -0.98 4.43 16.37
CA VAL A 118 -1.52 5.54 17.17
C VAL A 118 -2.71 6.23 16.51
N GLY A 119 -3.19 5.70 15.38
CA GLY A 119 -4.33 6.21 14.62
C GLY A 119 -4.00 7.33 13.64
N ALA A 120 -2.72 7.56 13.33
CA ALA A 120 -2.30 8.49 12.29
C ALA A 120 -2.32 7.79 10.93
N ALA A 121 -3.02 8.36 9.96
CA ALA A 121 -3.13 7.83 8.60
C ALA A 121 -2.75 8.88 7.54
N LEU A 122 -2.14 8.43 6.46
CA LEU A 122 -1.74 9.25 5.31
C LEU A 122 -1.83 8.38 4.05
N ALA A 123 -2.26 8.96 2.93
CA ALA A 123 -2.19 8.29 1.64
C ALA A 123 -1.26 9.03 0.68
N ILE A 124 -0.74 8.29 -0.28
CA ILE A 124 -0.01 8.79 -1.44
C ILE A 124 -0.66 8.23 -2.69
N VAL A 125 -0.89 9.10 -3.67
CA VAL A 125 -1.30 8.75 -5.02
C VAL A 125 -0.17 9.09 -5.97
N GLN A 126 0.27 8.12 -6.76
CA GLN A 126 1.26 8.32 -7.81
C GLN A 126 0.69 7.87 -9.16
N PRO A 127 0.28 8.82 -10.02
CA PRO A 127 -0.10 8.51 -11.38
C PRO A 127 1.06 7.88 -12.16
N TYR A 128 0.74 6.94 -13.05
CA TYR A 128 1.72 6.33 -13.93
C TYR A 128 1.18 6.15 -15.35
N LEU A 129 2.08 5.84 -16.29
CA LEU A 129 1.75 5.51 -17.67
C LEU A 129 2.50 4.25 -18.10
N MET A 130 1.74 3.28 -18.59
CA MET A 130 2.27 2.07 -19.22
C MET A 130 2.95 2.41 -20.56
N PRO A 131 4.05 1.73 -20.92
CA PRO A 131 4.70 1.93 -22.22
C PRO A 131 3.77 1.65 -23.41
N ALA A 132 3.90 2.45 -24.47
CA ALA A 132 3.12 2.25 -25.70
C ALA A 132 3.54 1.01 -26.50
N GLU A 133 4.76 0.50 -26.30
CA GLU A 133 5.30 -0.68 -26.97
C GLU A 133 5.87 -1.67 -25.93
N PRO A 134 5.79 -2.99 -26.18
CA PRO A 134 6.37 -4.00 -25.28
C PRO A 134 7.87 -3.75 -25.04
N GLY A 135 8.28 -3.67 -23.77
CA GLY A 135 9.66 -3.39 -23.37
C GLY A 135 10.06 -1.92 -23.39
N GLY A 136 9.09 -1.00 -23.57
CA GLY A 136 9.31 0.43 -23.36
C GLY A 136 9.42 0.82 -21.88
N GLU A 137 9.61 2.12 -21.63
CA GLU A 137 9.86 2.67 -20.30
C GLU A 137 8.55 3.10 -19.60
N TRP A 138 8.38 2.67 -18.35
CA TRP A 138 7.29 3.11 -17.49
C TRP A 138 7.53 4.55 -17.04
N THR A 139 6.48 5.38 -17.07
CA THR A 139 6.57 6.75 -16.57
C THR A 139 5.80 6.84 -15.26
N PHE A 140 6.43 7.39 -14.23
CA PHE A 140 5.80 7.67 -12.94
C PHE A 140 5.85 9.18 -12.68
N GLU A 141 4.70 9.78 -12.39
CA GLU A 141 4.61 11.18 -12.01
C GLU A 141 5.06 11.40 -10.56
N ASP A 142 5.17 12.65 -10.13
CA ASP A 142 5.50 12.95 -8.74
C ASP A 142 4.36 12.48 -7.81
N PRO A 143 4.66 11.75 -6.72
CA PRO A 143 3.65 11.32 -5.77
C PRO A 143 3.02 12.51 -5.05
N ALA A 144 1.70 12.52 -4.94
CA ALA A 144 0.94 13.51 -4.19
C ALA A 144 0.42 12.89 -2.88
N ALA A 145 0.67 13.57 -1.76
CA ALA A 145 0.14 13.18 -0.46
C ALA A 145 -1.30 13.66 -0.29
N GLU A 146 -2.15 12.81 0.29
CA GLU A 146 -3.53 13.13 0.60
C GLU A 146 -3.96 12.61 1.98
N ALA A 147 -5.07 13.16 2.48
CA ALA A 147 -5.63 12.71 3.75
C ALA A 147 -6.29 11.34 3.56
N ALA A 148 -5.99 10.40 4.46
CA ALA A 148 -6.60 9.08 4.46
C ALA A 148 -7.43 8.83 5.72
N GLU A 149 -8.43 7.96 5.59
CA GLU A 149 -9.13 7.40 6.74
C GLU A 149 -8.38 6.17 7.26
N ALA A 150 -8.32 6.04 8.58
CA ALA A 150 -7.78 4.86 9.26
C ALA A 150 -8.67 3.65 8.98
N VAL A 151 -8.09 2.58 8.43
CA VAL A 151 -8.76 1.32 8.09
C VAL A 151 -8.33 0.16 9.00
N TRP A 152 -7.26 0.35 9.78
CA TRP A 152 -6.73 -0.63 10.71
C TRP A 152 -7.45 -0.55 12.06
N ALA A 153 -8.20 -1.61 12.40
CA ALA A 153 -9.01 -1.64 13.61
C ALA A 153 -8.17 -1.60 14.91
N ASN A 154 -6.88 -1.91 14.82
CA ASN A 154 -5.96 -1.95 15.96
C ASN A 154 -5.28 -0.61 16.28
N ALA A 155 -5.50 0.45 15.50
CA ALA A 155 -4.83 1.73 15.70
C ALA A 155 -5.47 2.63 16.79
N ARG A 156 -6.02 2.04 17.85
CA ARG A 156 -6.81 2.72 18.88
C ARG A 156 -6.14 2.84 20.24
#